data_AF-A0A0F9IQA0-F1
#
_entry.id   AF-A0A0F9IQA0-F1
#
_cell.length_a   1.000
_cell.length_b   1.000
_cell.length_c   1.000
_cell.angle_alpha   90.00
_cell.angle_beta   90.00
_cell.angle_gamma   90.00
#
_symmetry.space_group_name_H-M   'P 1'
#
loop_
_entity.id
_entity.type
_entity.pdbx_description
1 polymer ?
#
loop_
_entity_poly.entity_id
_entity_poly.type
_entity_poly.pdbx_seq_one_letter_code
_entity_poly.pdbx_strand_id
1 'polypeptide(L)'
;MWLKLLLVFAIALILSMFLTPLVRKLALRFGIIERSNPRKPHKKVITCLGGVAIYIGFITSLVFASLFFLRDLNSFFLRNVVGLFIGATIIVVLGLIDDTRGTTALQKVGLQIVAALVTAVIFDIKITYLILPTLGKIDFGILSIP
;
A
#
# COMPACT_ATOMS: atom_id res chain seq x y z
N MET A 1 20.32 -14.28 2.01
CA MET A 1 19.12 -13.59 1.47
C MET A 1 17.91 -13.77 2.37
N TRP A 2 17.49 -15.01 2.66
CA TRP A 2 16.29 -15.32 3.47
C TRP A 2 16.25 -14.68 4.86
N LEU A 3 17.35 -14.73 5.61
CA LEU A 3 17.41 -14.12 6.95
C LEU A 3 17.14 -12.61 6.93
N LYS A 4 17.66 -11.89 5.92
CA LYS A 4 17.40 -10.45 5.75
C LYS A 4 15.91 -10.19 5.50
N LEU A 5 15.25 -11.01 4.67
CA LEU A 5 13.82 -10.88 4.40
C LEU A 5 12.97 -11.16 5.65
N LEU A 6 13.32 -12.19 6.42
CA LEU A 6 12.65 -12.50 7.69
C LEU A 6 12.81 -11.37 8.72
N LEU A 7 14.00 -10.75 8.79
CA LEU A 7 14.23 -9.59 9.66
C LEU A 7 13.39 -8.38 9.25
N VAL A 8 13.33 -8.06 7.96
CA VAL A 8 12.51 -6.94 7.44
C VAL A 8 11.03 -7.18 7.73
N PHE A 9 10.55 -8.42 7.54
CA PHE A 9 9.19 -8.82 7.89
C PHE A 9 8.92 -8.68 9.39
N ALA A 10 9.82 -9.18 10.24
CA ALA A 10 9.69 -9.07 11.69
C ALA A 10 9.64 -7.61 12.16
N ILE A 11 10.47 -6.74 11.59
CA ILE A 11 10.46 -5.29 11.87
C ILE A 11 9.11 -4.68 11.47
N ALA A 12 8.61 -4.99 10.27
CA ALA A 12 7.31 -4.51 9.81
C ALA A 12 6.16 -4.96 10.72
N LEU A 13 6.17 -6.22 11.15
CA LEU A 13 5.20 -6.80 12.06
C LEU A 13 5.23 -6.09 13.43
N ILE A 14 6.42 -5.95 14.02
CA ILE A 14 6.58 -5.30 15.32
C ILE A 14 6.13 -3.84 15.23
N LEU A 15 6.60 -3.09 14.24
CA LEU A 15 6.23 -1.69 14.05
C LEU A 15 4.71 -1.53 13.86
N SER A 16 4.08 -2.33 13.00
CA SER A 16 2.63 -2.26 12.78
C SER A 16 1.85 -2.63 14.04
N MET A 17 2.28 -3.62 14.83
CA MET A 17 1.67 -3.99 16.10
C MET A 17 1.69 -2.85 17.13
N PHE A 18 2.78 -2.07 17.20
CA PHE A 18 2.88 -0.93 18.12
C PHE A 18 2.22 0.35 17.58
N LEU A 19 2.28 0.58 16.27
CA LEU A 19 1.65 1.74 15.62
C LEU A 19 0.13 1.65 15.64
N THR A 20 -0.44 0.46 15.50
CA THR A 20 -1.90 0.27 15.47
C THR A 20 -2.63 0.84 16.70
N PRO A 21 -2.25 0.50 17.96
CA PRO A 21 -2.88 1.10 19.14
C PRO A 21 -2.57 2.60 19.29
N LEU A 22 -1.40 3.06 18.82
CA LEU A 22 -1.04 4.48 18.85
C LEU A 22 -1.93 5.31 17.91
N VAL A 23 -2.02 4.89 16.65
CA VAL A 23 -2.87 5.52 15.63
C VAL A 23 -4.33 5.47 16.05
N ARG A 24 -4.79 4.38 16.69
CA ARG A 24 -6.13 4.32 17.27
C ARG A 24 -6.36 5.40 18.34
N LYS A 25 -5.41 5.61 19.27
CA LYS A 25 -5.54 6.67 20.29
C LYS A 25 -5.59 8.06 19.66
N LEU A 26 -4.76 8.31 18.64
CA LEU A 26 -4.76 9.57 17.89
C LEU A 26 -6.09 9.76 17.14
N ALA A 27 -6.58 8.74 16.45
CA ALA A 27 -7.86 8.76 15.73
C ALA A 27 -9.03 9.15 16.65
N LEU A 28 -9.08 8.55 17.85
CA LEU A 28 -10.08 8.89 18.86
C LEU A 28 -9.94 10.34 19.35
N ARG A 29 -8.70 10.83 19.54
CA ARG A 29 -8.43 12.20 19.97
C ARG A 29 -8.81 13.24 18.92
N PHE A 30 -8.61 12.95 17.64
CA PHE A 30 -8.98 13.81 16.51
C PHE A 30 -10.44 13.64 16.06
N GLY A 31 -11.21 12.75 16.70
CA GLY A 31 -12.60 12.49 16.33
C GLY A 31 -12.77 11.82 14.95
N ILE A 32 -11.73 11.17 14.44
CA ILE A 32 -11.78 10.37 13.20
C ILE A 32 -12.33 8.99 13.56
N ILE A 33 -13.65 8.94 13.70
CA ILE A 33 -14.38 7.77 14.16
C ILE A 33 -15.46 7.36 13.16
N GLU A 34 -15.57 6.06 12.94
CA GLU A 34 -16.69 5.51 12.17
C GLU A 34 -17.95 5.58 13.03
N ARG A 35 -18.94 6.36 12.59
CA ARG A 35 -20.22 6.44 13.28
C ARG A 35 -20.93 5.09 13.18
N SER A 36 -21.37 4.57 14.32
CA SER A 36 -22.19 3.36 14.39
C SER A 36 -23.44 3.55 13.53
N ASN A 37 -23.50 2.81 12.41
CA ASN A 37 -24.70 2.72 11.60
C ASN A 37 -25.65 1.71 12.27
N PRO A 38 -26.98 1.96 12.35
CA PRO A 38 -27.96 1.00 12.86
C PRO A 38 -27.92 -0.38 12.16
N ARG A 39 -27.29 -0.50 10.99
CA ARG A 39 -27.04 -1.76 10.29
C ARG A 39 -25.80 -2.55 10.76
N LYS A 40 -24.99 -2.03 11.70
CA LYS A 40 -23.77 -2.70 12.20
C LYS A 40 -24.00 -3.24 13.62
N PRO A 41 -23.76 -4.54 13.90
CA PRO A 41 -24.08 -5.17 15.18
C PRO A 41 -23.22 -4.70 16.38
N HIS A 42 -22.23 -3.83 16.16
CA HIS A 42 -21.25 -3.44 17.18
C HIS A 42 -21.49 -2.00 17.63
N LYS A 43 -21.79 -1.82 18.93
CA LYS A 43 -21.98 -0.51 19.58
C LYS A 43 -20.68 0.24 19.90
N LYS A 44 -19.52 -0.40 19.76
CA LYS A 44 -18.21 0.23 20.04
C LYS A 44 -17.77 1.09 18.87
N VAL A 45 -17.30 2.30 19.17
CA VAL A 45 -16.68 3.21 18.21
C VAL A 45 -15.42 2.56 17.62
N ILE A 46 -15.39 2.42 16.30
CA ILE A 46 -14.27 1.86 15.55
C ILE A 46 -13.57 3.00 14.79
N THR A 47 -12.25 2.93 14.67
CA THR A 47 -11.46 3.94 13.95
C THR A 47 -11.10 3.43 12.56
N CYS A 48 -11.32 4.23 11.51
CA CYS A 48 -10.98 3.85 10.12
C CYS A 48 -9.47 3.91 9.81
N LEU A 49 -8.64 4.34 10.75
CA LEU A 49 -7.22 4.62 10.51
C LEU A 49 -6.26 3.42 10.68
N GLY A 50 -6.78 2.19 10.81
CA GLY A 50 -5.95 0.99 10.99
C GLY A 50 -4.97 0.76 9.83
N GLY A 51 -5.43 0.97 8.59
CA GLY A 51 -4.59 0.81 7.39
C GLY A 51 -3.39 1.78 7.35
N VAL A 52 -3.56 2.98 7.90
CA VAL A 52 -2.48 3.98 7.99
C VAL A 52 -1.36 3.50 8.92
N ALA A 53 -1.71 2.84 10.02
CA ALA A 53 -0.71 2.28 10.94
C ALA A 53 0.14 1.19 10.28
N ILE A 54 -0.51 0.30 9.52
CA ILE A 54 0.17 -0.76 8.76
C ILE A 54 1.06 -0.16 7.68
N TYR A 55 0.55 0.84 6.95
CA TYR A 55 1.30 1.52 5.91
C TYR A 55 2.57 2.18 6.44
N ILE A 56 2.47 2.93 7.56
CA ILE A 56 3.64 3.56 8.19
C ILE A 56 4.66 2.49 8.62
N GLY A 57 4.20 1.38 9.22
CA GLY A 57 5.08 0.28 9.62
C GLY A 57 5.79 -0.37 8.44
N PHE A 58 5.09 -0.54 7.32
CA PHE A 58 5.63 -1.08 6.08
C PHE A 58 6.66 -0.14 5.42
N ILE A 59 6.36 1.15 5.28
CA ILE A 59 7.30 2.12 4.73
C ILE A 59 8.57 2.19 5.58
N THR A 60 8.41 2.27 6.90
CA THR A 60 9.54 2.38 7.83
C THR A 60 10.44 1.15 7.77
N SER A 61 9.86 -0.06 7.73
CA SER A 61 10.67 -1.29 7.64
C SER A 61 11.42 -1.39 6.33
N LEU A 62 10.84 -0.90 5.23
CA LEU A 62 11.45 -0.98 3.91
C LEU A 62 12.53 0.10 3.70
N VAL A 63 12.36 1.30 4.25
CA VAL A 63 13.44 2.30 4.33
C VAL A 63 14.60 1.77 5.16
N PHE A 64 14.31 1.15 6.31
CA PHE A 64 15.33 0.50 7.12
C PHE A 64 16.05 -0.62 6.34
N ALA A 65 15.29 -1.46 5.63
CA ALA A 65 15.86 -2.49 4.76
C ALA A 65 16.81 -1.93 3.71
N SER A 66 16.41 -0.83 3.05
CA SER A 66 17.21 -0.15 2.03
C SER A 66 18.53 0.38 2.59
N LEU A 67 18.54 0.97 3.79
CA LEU A 67 19.72 1.60 4.38
C LEU A 67 20.74 0.58 4.94
N PHE A 68 20.24 -0.51 5.52
CA PHE A 68 21.06 -1.44 6.32
C PHE A 68 21.30 -2.79 5.67
N PHE A 69 20.35 -3.32 4.89
CA PHE A 69 20.43 -4.70 4.38
C PHE A 69 20.60 -4.80 2.86
N LEU A 70 20.20 -3.77 2.13
CA LEU A 70 20.06 -3.75 0.68
C LEU A 70 20.88 -2.62 0.03
N ARG A 71 22.11 -2.37 0.52
CA ARG A 71 22.99 -1.32 -0.02
C ARG A 71 23.43 -1.57 -1.48
N ASP A 72 23.42 -2.81 -1.94
CA ASP A 72 23.83 -3.20 -3.31
C ASP A 72 22.66 -3.20 -4.32
N LEU A 73 21.54 -2.52 -4.02
CA LEU A 73 20.44 -2.43 -4.97
C LEU A 73 20.83 -1.56 -6.15
N ASN A 74 20.66 -2.12 -7.35
CA ASN A 74 20.84 -1.41 -8.60
C ASN A 74 19.90 -0.18 -8.66
N SER A 75 20.37 0.94 -9.22
CA SER A 75 19.62 2.20 -9.35
C SER A 75 18.28 2.02 -10.05
N PHE A 76 18.20 1.10 -11.01
CA PHE A 76 16.95 0.71 -11.68
C PHE A 76 15.93 0.09 -10.71
N PHE A 77 16.39 -0.80 -9.83
CA PHE A 77 15.52 -1.42 -8.83
C PHE A 77 15.03 -0.39 -7.81
N LEU A 78 15.91 0.52 -7.38
CA LEU A 78 15.53 1.62 -6.48
C LEU A 78 14.41 2.48 -7.09
N ARG A 79 14.52 2.83 -8.38
CA ARG A 79 13.50 3.61 -9.09
C ARG A 79 12.14 2.90 -9.12
N ASN A 80 12.12 1.59 -9.38
CA ASN A 80 10.88 0.82 -9.40
C ASN A 80 10.24 0.72 -8.02
N VAL A 81 11.05 0.52 -6.97
CA VAL A 81 10.57 0.50 -5.58
C VAL A 81 9.99 1.86 -5.19
N VAL A 82 10.64 2.97 -5.54
CA VAL A 82 10.12 4.33 -5.32
C VAL A 82 8.81 4.55 -6.07
N GLY A 83 8.71 4.09 -7.31
CA GLY A 83 7.47 4.17 -8.07
C GLY A 83 6.32 3.43 -7.41
N LEU A 84 6.59 2.21 -6.95
CA LEU A 84 5.60 1.39 -6.24
C LEU A 84 5.17 2.05 -4.92
N PHE A 85 6.08 2.74 -4.22
CA PHE A 85 5.73 3.51 -3.03
C PHE A 85 4.84 4.70 -3.32
N ILE A 86 5.09 5.42 -4.41
CA ILE A 86 4.24 6.55 -4.80
C ILE A 86 2.85 6.05 -5.14
N GLY A 87 2.74 4.96 -5.93
CA GLY A 87 1.47 4.29 -6.20
C GLY A 87 0.76 3.85 -4.93
N ALA A 88 1.47 3.18 -4.01
CA ALA A 88 0.91 2.75 -2.72
C ALA A 88 0.44 3.92 -1.86
N THR A 89 1.21 5.03 -1.81
CA THR A 89 0.83 6.24 -1.08
C THR A 89 -0.46 6.81 -1.63
N ILE A 90 -0.59 6.92 -2.96
CA ILE A 90 -1.80 7.40 -3.63
C ILE A 90 -2.99 6.53 -3.22
N ILE A 91 -2.86 5.20 -3.31
CA ILE A 91 -3.94 4.27 -2.94
C ILE A 91 -4.33 4.41 -1.46
N VAL A 92 -3.38 4.54 -0.54
CA VAL A 92 -3.68 4.73 0.90
C VAL A 92 -4.38 6.06 1.15
N VAL A 93 -3.95 7.15 0.51
CA VAL A 93 -4.61 8.45 0.62
C VAL A 93 -6.04 8.38 0.08
N LEU A 94 -6.25 7.72 -1.05
CA LEU A 94 -7.57 7.53 -1.65
C LEU A 94 -8.48 6.67 -0.76
N GLY A 95 -7.95 5.58 -0.19
CA GLY A 95 -8.67 4.76 0.78
C GLY A 95 -9.07 5.56 2.01
N LEU A 96 -8.19 6.43 2.50
CA LEU A 96 -8.50 7.32 3.62
C LEU A 96 -9.59 8.36 3.28
N ILE A 97 -9.56 8.92 2.07
CA ILE A 97 -10.59 9.84 1.60
C ILE A 97 -11.94 9.11 1.49
N ASP A 98 -11.94 7.88 0.98
CA ASP A 98 -13.14 7.04 0.91
C ASP A 98 -13.71 6.72 2.30
N ASP A 99 -12.87 6.32 3.24
CA ASP A 99 -13.26 6.00 4.61
C ASP A 99 -13.82 7.21 5.38
N THR A 100 -13.43 8.43 5.01
CA THR A 100 -13.85 9.66 5.70
C THR A 100 -15.00 10.40 5.02
N ARG A 101 -15.06 10.40 3.68
CA ARG A 101 -16.06 11.16 2.90
C ARG A 101 -17.10 10.29 2.21
N GLY A 102 -16.81 9.01 2.02
CA GLY A 102 -17.57 8.11 1.16
C GLY A 102 -17.40 8.45 -0.32
N THR A 103 -17.00 7.49 -1.14
CA THR A 103 -16.87 7.67 -2.59
C THR A 103 -17.72 6.67 -3.37
N THR A 104 -18.17 7.08 -4.55
CA THR A 104 -18.92 6.19 -5.45
C THR A 104 -18.01 5.15 -6.10
N ALA A 105 -18.56 4.00 -6.50
CA ALA A 105 -17.77 2.91 -7.11
C ALA A 105 -16.98 3.37 -8.35
N LEU A 106 -17.57 4.23 -9.19
CA LEU A 106 -16.92 4.78 -10.38
C LEU A 106 -15.73 5.69 -10.03
N GLN A 107 -15.86 6.52 -9.00
CA GLN A 107 -14.75 7.36 -8.54
C GLN A 107 -13.58 6.50 -8.05
N LYS A 108 -13.85 5.44 -7.29
CA LYS A 108 -12.80 4.52 -6.81
C LYS A 108 -12.01 3.91 -7.95
N VAL A 109 -12.71 3.37 -8.95
CA VAL A 109 -12.08 2.75 -10.12
C VAL A 109 -11.27 3.78 -10.90
N GLY A 110 -11.83 4.97 -11.18
CA GLY A 110 -11.11 6.03 -11.88
C GLY A 110 -9.84 6.47 -11.16
N LEU A 111 -9.89 6.63 -9.84
CA LEU A 111 -8.74 7.03 -9.01
C LEU A 111 -7.67 5.93 -8.95
N GLN A 112 -8.06 4.65 -8.91
CA GLN A 112 -7.14 3.52 -8.99
C GLN A 112 -6.46 3.42 -10.35
N ILE A 113 -7.18 3.67 -11.45
CA ILE A 113 -6.61 3.73 -12.80
C ILE A 113 -5.58 4.85 -12.90
N VAL A 114 -5.89 6.05 -12.38
CA VAL A 114 -4.91 7.15 -12.35
C VAL A 114 -3.67 6.77 -11.55
N ALA A 115 -3.82 6.15 -10.38
CA ALA A 115 -2.68 5.69 -9.58
C ALA A 115 -1.81 4.67 -10.34
N ALA A 116 -2.44 3.74 -11.06
CA ALA A 116 -1.77 2.75 -11.89
C ALA A 116 -1.02 3.40 -13.06
N LEU A 117 -1.65 4.33 -13.78
CA LEU A 117 -1.05 5.04 -14.91
C LEU A 117 0.13 5.91 -14.47
N VAL A 118 -0.01 6.65 -13.37
CA VAL A 118 1.09 7.44 -12.80
C VAL A 118 2.29 6.55 -12.48
N THR A 119 2.03 5.39 -11.88
CA THR A 119 3.10 4.44 -11.51
C THR A 119 3.73 3.81 -12.76
N ALA A 120 2.94 3.41 -13.75
CA ALA A 120 3.42 2.75 -14.97
C ALA A 120 4.17 3.70 -15.90
N VAL A 121 3.64 4.91 -16.13
CA VAL A 121 4.21 5.87 -17.09
C VAL A 121 5.45 6.57 -16.53
N ILE A 122 5.42 7.02 -15.28
CA ILE A 122 6.52 7.80 -14.70
C ILE A 122 7.69 6.91 -14.29
N PHE A 123 7.41 5.72 -13.77
CA PHE A 123 8.44 4.80 -13.24
C PHE A 123 8.79 3.66 -14.19
N ASP A 124 8.15 3.59 -15.36
CA ASP A 124 8.36 2.54 -16.37
C ASP A 124 8.08 1.12 -15.80
N ILE A 125 7.15 1.03 -14.86
CA ILE A 125 6.73 -0.24 -14.25
C ILE A 125 5.70 -0.88 -15.18
N LYS A 126 6.13 -1.91 -15.89
CA LYS A 126 5.33 -2.61 -16.92
C LYS A 126 5.24 -4.09 -16.63
N ILE A 127 4.10 -4.68 -16.98
CA ILE A 127 3.94 -6.13 -17.01
C ILE A 127 4.21 -6.56 -18.45
N THR A 128 5.43 -7.02 -18.72
CA THR A 128 5.85 -7.38 -20.08
C THR A 128 5.27 -8.71 -20.54
N TYR A 129 5.15 -9.67 -19.62
CA TYR A 129 4.65 -11.00 -19.92
C TYR A 129 3.93 -11.62 -18.73
N LEU A 130 3.06 -12.58 -19.01
CA LEU A 130 2.42 -13.44 -18.01
C LEU A 130 2.74 -14.88 -18.32
N ILE A 131 3.08 -15.65 -17.29
CA ILE A 131 3.27 -17.10 -17.42
C ILE A 131 2.03 -17.77 -16.85
N LEU A 132 1.23 -18.36 -17.72
CA LEU A 132 0.04 -19.11 -17.33
C LEU A 132 0.39 -20.60 -17.21
N PRO A 133 -0.06 -21.29 -16.15
CA PRO A 133 0.24 -22.72 -15.95
C PRO A 133 -0.14 -23.62 -17.13
N THR A 134 -1.20 -23.26 -17.86
CA THR A 134 -1.74 -24.04 -18.98
C THR A 134 -1.35 -23.51 -20.36
N LEU A 135 -1.11 -22.21 -20.51
CA LEU A 135 -0.93 -21.53 -21.80
C LEU A 135 0.51 -21.08 -22.07
N GLY A 136 1.43 -21.28 -21.11
CA GLY A 136 2.82 -20.87 -21.25
C GLY A 136 3.00 -19.35 -21.14
N LYS A 137 4.07 -18.84 -21.75
CA LYS A 137 4.43 -17.41 -21.69
C LYS A 137 3.63 -16.63 -22.74
N ILE A 138 2.83 -15.67 -22.28
CA ILE A 138 2.13 -14.70 -23.12
C ILE A 138 2.86 -13.36 -22.98
N ASP A 139 3.46 -12.88 -24.07
CA ASP A 139 4.07 -11.56 -24.15
C ASP A 139 3.02 -10.52 -24.54
N PHE A 140 2.91 -9.44 -23.76
CA PHE A 140 1.87 -8.42 -23.95
C PHE A 140 2.23 -7.38 -25.03
N GLY A 141 3.51 -7.24 -25.38
CA GLY A 141 3.96 -6.28 -26.38
C GLY A 141 3.45 -4.86 -26.10
N ILE A 142 2.63 -4.31 -26.99
CA ILE A 142 2.04 -2.95 -26.89
C ILE A 142 1.07 -2.84 -25.70
N LEU A 143 0.44 -3.94 -25.28
CA LEU A 143 -0.49 -4.00 -24.13
C LEU A 143 0.23 -4.10 -22.77
N SER A 144 1.56 -3.91 -22.73
CA SER A 144 2.36 -3.97 -21.50
C SER A 144 2.20 -2.75 -20.59
N ILE A 145 1.58 -1.69 -21.09
CA ILE A 145 1.17 -0.51 -20.32
C ILE A 145 -0.32 -0.70 -19.94
N PRO A 146 -0.68 -0.62 -18.65
CA PRO A 146 -2.05 -0.81 -18.18
C PRO A 146 -2.99 0.31 -18.65
#